data_AF-A0A7X8EG74-F1
#
_entry.id   AF-A0A7X8EG74-F1
#
_cell.length_a   1.000
_cell.length_b   1.000
_cell.length_c   1.000
_cell.angle_alpha   90.00
_cell.angle_beta   90.00
_cell.angle_gamma   90.00
#
_symmetry.space_group_name_H-M   'P 1'
#
loop_
_entity.id
_entity.type
_entity.pdbx_description
1 polymer ?
#
loop_
_entity_poly.entity_id
_entity_poly.type
_entity_poly.pdbx_seq_one_letter_code
_entity_poly.pdbx_strand_id
1 'polypeptide(L)'
;MKHIFNLLIFSTIAITACNNKTEQPNPPNHSTYFPFYRNEVQYFEVKEISIDAPLNIYDTTIYTLSIVTDSLFNSGDTTVGHYTLLKGDSVKIPIGRLVRELSSPVGSYIENWNNCRMVKTLLPIKKGASWNSQIYCITSDNNEISKIVSAHTPSTKDSRYYDSTFKVFHSYDSSLIHLKANQEIWAAGYGLIYSEKVDIISNNPNLDFTIPIRQRIEIGTIFEMQRKMFGPQKAK
;
A
#
# COMPACT_ATOMS: atom_id res chain seq x y z
N MET A 1 51.46 -58.60 17.30
CA MET A 1 51.54 -57.17 16.88
C MET A 1 51.29 -57.01 15.37
N LYS A 2 50.17 -57.51 14.82
CA LYS A 2 49.77 -57.30 13.41
C LYS A 2 48.29 -56.92 13.25
N HIS A 3 47.49 -56.99 14.31
CA HIS A 3 46.05 -56.66 14.29
C HIS A 3 45.71 -55.27 14.82
N ILE A 4 46.68 -54.51 15.36
CA ILE A 4 46.46 -53.12 15.81
C ILE A 4 46.64 -52.12 14.67
N PHE A 5 47.39 -52.47 13.62
CA PHE A 5 47.66 -51.57 12.49
C PHE A 5 46.52 -51.51 11.47
N ASN A 6 45.68 -52.56 11.38
CA ASN A 6 44.53 -52.59 10.47
C ASN A 6 43.28 -51.89 11.01
N LEU A 7 43.26 -51.48 12.29
CA LEU A 7 42.14 -50.73 12.87
C LEU A 7 42.28 -49.21 12.69
N LEU A 8 43.45 -48.73 12.28
CA LEU A 8 43.77 -47.31 12.17
C LEU A 8 43.53 -46.74 10.75
N ILE A 9 43.33 -47.63 9.76
CA ILE A 9 43.07 -47.25 8.36
C ILE A 9 41.55 -47.09 8.08
N PHE A 10 40.68 -47.62 8.96
CA PHE A 10 39.23 -47.47 8.81
C PHE A 10 38.64 -46.25 9.56
N SER A 11 39.47 -45.51 10.32
CA SER A 11 39.04 -44.37 11.13
C SER A 11 39.20 -43.00 10.41
N THR A 12 39.87 -42.95 9.27
CA THR A 12 40.20 -41.69 8.58
C THR A 12 39.24 -41.29 7.45
N ILE A 13 38.16 -42.04 7.20
CA ILE A 13 37.23 -41.76 6.08
C ILE A 13 35.96 -40.99 6.52
N ALA A 14 35.75 -40.74 7.82
CA ALA A 14 34.45 -40.27 8.31
C ALA A 14 34.31 -38.75 8.59
N ILE A 15 35.09 -37.86 7.95
CA ILE A 15 35.01 -36.40 8.24
C ILE A 15 34.80 -35.48 7.04
N THR A 16 34.40 -35.99 5.87
CA THR A 16 33.80 -35.13 4.84
C THR A 16 32.31 -34.94 5.13
N ALA A 17 31.99 -34.38 6.31
CA ALA A 17 30.68 -33.79 6.54
C ALA A 17 30.63 -32.52 5.68
N CYS A 18 30.16 -32.68 4.45
CA CYS A 18 29.86 -31.58 3.55
C CYS A 18 28.84 -30.70 4.28
N ASN A 19 29.32 -29.58 4.83
CA ASN A 19 28.50 -28.57 5.46
C ASN A 19 27.80 -27.86 4.30
N ASN A 20 26.78 -28.52 3.72
CA ASN A 20 25.88 -27.91 2.78
C ASN A 20 25.18 -26.81 3.56
N LYS A 21 25.78 -25.62 3.57
CA LYS A 21 25.08 -24.40 3.92
C LYS A 21 23.92 -24.38 2.94
N THR A 22 22.74 -24.74 3.42
CA THR A 22 21.51 -24.53 2.68
C THR A 22 21.45 -23.03 2.46
N GLU A 23 21.89 -22.57 1.28
CA GLU A 23 21.72 -21.18 0.88
C GLU A 23 20.23 -20.92 0.98
N GLN A 24 19.82 -20.13 1.97
CA GLN A 24 18.45 -19.67 2.01
C GLN A 24 18.25 -18.83 0.74
N PRO A 25 17.20 -19.10 -0.04
CA PRO A 25 16.95 -18.32 -1.24
C PRO A 25 16.81 -16.85 -0.84
N ASN A 26 17.46 -15.97 -1.59
CA ASN A 26 17.34 -14.53 -1.38
C ASN A 26 15.85 -14.14 -1.39
N PRO A 27 15.40 -13.26 -0.47
CA PRO A 27 14.02 -12.82 -0.45
C PRO A 27 13.66 -12.15 -1.77
N PRO A 28 12.44 -12.37 -2.30
CA PRO A 28 12.04 -11.80 -3.57
C PRO A 28 11.98 -10.28 -3.46
N ASN A 29 12.49 -9.59 -4.49
CA ASN A 29 12.47 -8.13 -4.50
C ASN A 29 11.11 -7.62 -5.02
N HIS A 30 10.26 -7.15 -4.11
CA HIS A 30 8.95 -6.56 -4.43
C HIS A 30 8.98 -5.02 -4.43
N SER A 31 10.15 -4.39 -4.60
CA SER A 31 10.27 -2.92 -4.72
C SER A 31 9.54 -2.34 -5.94
N THR A 32 9.30 -3.14 -6.96
CA THR A 32 8.65 -2.70 -8.21
C THR A 32 7.21 -2.21 -7.99
N TYR A 33 6.55 -2.57 -6.89
CA TYR A 33 5.26 -1.98 -6.51
C TYR A 33 5.36 -0.53 -6.02
N PHE A 34 6.57 -0.03 -5.73
CA PHE A 34 6.81 1.31 -5.20
C PHE A 34 7.89 2.00 -6.04
N PRO A 35 7.63 2.29 -7.32
CA PRO A 35 8.67 2.84 -8.16
C PRO A 35 8.99 4.29 -7.75
N PHE A 36 10.27 4.58 -7.54
CA PHE A 36 10.82 5.91 -7.34
C PHE A 36 11.41 6.40 -8.65
N TYR A 37 10.67 7.25 -9.35
CA TYR A 37 11.14 7.83 -10.61
C TYR A 37 11.56 9.29 -10.39
N ARG A 38 12.75 9.66 -10.89
CA ARG A 38 13.23 11.04 -10.82
C ARG A 38 12.45 11.89 -11.83
N ASN A 39 12.02 13.09 -11.40
CA ASN A 39 11.30 14.06 -12.23
C ASN A 39 9.94 13.56 -12.76
N GLU A 40 9.36 12.53 -12.16
CA GLU A 40 8.01 12.10 -12.51
C GLU A 40 6.95 12.82 -11.69
N VAL A 41 5.76 12.90 -12.31
CA VAL A 41 4.55 13.38 -11.68
C VAL A 41 3.52 12.27 -11.71
N GLN A 42 3.06 11.84 -10.55
CA GLN A 42 1.94 10.92 -10.43
C GLN A 42 0.66 11.75 -10.38
N TYR A 43 -0.29 11.42 -11.24
CA TYR A 43 -1.57 12.11 -11.31
C TYR A 43 -2.69 11.21 -10.84
N PHE A 44 -3.61 11.77 -10.07
CA PHE A 44 -4.77 11.06 -9.58
C PHE A 44 -6.02 11.91 -9.80
N GLU A 45 -7.11 11.26 -10.21
CA GLU A 45 -8.45 11.79 -9.96
C GLU A 45 -8.81 11.53 -8.52
N VAL A 46 -9.27 12.56 -7.82
CA VAL A 46 -9.81 12.43 -6.48
C VAL A 46 -11.28 12.80 -6.53
N LYS A 47 -12.11 11.96 -5.94
CA LYS A 47 -13.54 12.19 -5.72
C LYS A 47 -13.83 12.12 -4.23
N GLU A 48 -14.34 13.22 -3.70
CA GLU A 48 -14.80 13.36 -2.33
C GLU A 48 -16.31 13.53 -2.34
N ILE A 49 -17.03 12.63 -1.67
CA ILE A 49 -18.48 12.67 -1.51
C ILE A 49 -18.77 12.86 -0.02
N SER A 50 -19.57 13.85 0.33
CA SER A 50 -20.08 14.08 1.67
C SER A 50 -21.61 14.05 1.64
N ILE A 51 -22.19 13.22 2.49
CA ILE A 51 -23.64 13.03 2.59
C ILE A 51 -24.05 13.31 4.03
N ASP A 52 -25.06 14.16 4.18
CA ASP A 52 -25.83 14.36 5.42
C ASP A 52 -27.30 14.52 5.02
N ALA A 53 -27.99 13.37 4.92
CA ALA A 53 -29.37 13.30 4.49
C ALA A 53 -30.34 14.05 5.44
N PRO A 54 -30.18 14.01 6.78
CA PRO A 54 -30.98 14.83 7.69
C PRO A 54 -30.89 16.33 7.41
N LEU A 55 -29.72 16.83 6.98
CA LEU A 55 -29.52 18.23 6.58
C LEU A 55 -29.73 18.49 5.09
N ASN A 56 -30.10 17.47 4.31
CA ASN A 56 -30.24 17.53 2.85
C ASN A 56 -28.95 18.02 2.14
N ILE A 57 -27.78 17.60 2.64
CA ILE A 57 -26.47 17.91 2.07
C ILE A 57 -25.96 16.70 1.29
N TYR A 58 -25.61 16.92 0.02
CA TYR A 58 -25.11 15.90 -0.89
C TYR A 58 -24.02 16.51 -1.77
N ASP A 59 -22.84 16.70 -1.20
CA ASP A 59 -21.74 17.37 -1.87
C ASP A 59 -20.83 16.35 -2.54
N THR A 60 -20.45 16.63 -3.79
CA THR A 60 -19.42 15.87 -4.50
C THR A 60 -18.40 16.83 -5.07
N THR A 61 -17.15 16.66 -4.66
CA THR A 61 -16.01 17.41 -5.19
C THR A 61 -15.12 16.45 -5.98
N ILE A 62 -14.78 16.83 -7.21
CA ILE A 62 -13.84 16.09 -8.05
C ILE A 62 -12.68 17.03 -8.40
N TYR A 63 -11.45 16.54 -8.28
CA TYR A 63 -10.25 17.32 -8.62
C TYR A 63 -9.09 16.40 -9.00
N THR A 64 -8.07 16.95 -9.67
CA THR A 64 -6.80 16.25 -9.87
C THR A 64 -5.83 16.53 -8.71
N LEU A 65 -5.21 15.47 -8.20
CA LEU A 65 -4.06 15.52 -7.31
C LEU A 65 -2.81 15.14 -8.10
N SER A 66 -1.76 15.96 -8.02
CA SER A 66 -0.44 15.64 -8.56
C SER A 66 0.56 15.45 -7.42
N ILE A 67 1.32 14.35 -7.45
CA ILE A 67 2.44 14.11 -6.55
C ILE A 67 3.72 14.28 -7.37
N VAL A 68 4.46 15.35 -7.11
CA VAL A 68 5.67 15.75 -7.84
C VAL A 68 6.89 15.37 -7.01
N THR A 69 7.85 14.66 -7.60
CA THR A 69 9.10 14.34 -6.93
C THR A 69 10.02 15.54 -6.87
N ASP A 70 10.39 15.96 -5.65
CA ASP A 70 11.32 17.06 -5.40
C ASP A 70 12.77 16.54 -5.42
N SER A 71 13.03 15.47 -4.66
CA SER A 71 14.37 14.89 -4.51
C SER A 71 14.30 13.40 -4.17
N LEU A 72 15.29 12.65 -4.61
CA LEU A 72 15.46 11.22 -4.31
C LEU A 72 16.89 10.96 -3.83
N PHE A 73 17.05 10.21 -2.76
CA PHE A 73 18.35 9.79 -2.25
C PHE A 73 18.32 8.34 -1.75
N ASN A 74 19.48 7.69 -1.81
CA ASN A 74 19.67 6.34 -1.32
C ASN A 74 20.54 6.38 -0.06
N SER A 75 20.17 5.58 0.93
CA SER A 75 20.91 5.37 2.17
C SER A 75 20.93 3.87 2.47
N GLY A 76 22.02 3.20 2.06
CA GLY A 76 22.09 1.74 2.07
C GLY A 76 20.96 1.12 1.25
N ASP A 77 20.22 0.19 1.86
CA ASP A 77 19.07 -0.50 1.27
C ASP A 77 17.77 0.31 1.28
N THR A 78 17.82 1.56 1.73
CA THR A 78 16.66 2.45 1.81
C THR A 78 16.72 3.54 0.75
N THR A 79 15.67 3.65 -0.04
CA THR A 79 15.42 4.81 -0.91
C THR A 79 14.47 5.77 -0.21
N VAL A 80 14.78 7.05 -0.21
CA VAL A 80 13.93 8.10 0.34
C VAL A 80 13.62 9.13 -0.74
N GLY A 81 12.35 9.51 -0.83
CA GLY A 81 11.87 10.54 -1.75
C GLY A 81 11.10 11.62 -1.02
N HIS A 82 11.34 12.88 -1.40
CA HIS A 82 10.54 14.03 -0.98
C HIS A 82 9.64 14.47 -2.13
N TYR A 83 8.39 14.80 -1.80
CA TYR A 83 7.36 15.10 -2.79
C TYR A 83 6.53 16.31 -2.40
N THR A 84 6.12 17.07 -3.41
CA THR A 84 5.11 18.13 -3.30
C THR A 84 3.77 17.62 -3.80
N LEU A 85 2.71 17.82 -3.02
CA LEU A 85 1.33 17.55 -3.42
C LEU A 85 0.71 18.83 -3.98
N LEU A 86 0.16 18.74 -5.19
CA LEU A 86 -0.54 19.83 -5.86
C LEU A 86 -2.00 19.44 -6.12
N LYS A 87 -2.93 20.30 -5.75
CA LYS A 87 -4.37 20.15 -6.01
C LYS A 87 -4.81 21.08 -7.15
N GLY A 88 -5.65 20.57 -8.03
CA GLY A 88 -6.32 21.34 -9.08
C GLY A 88 -5.93 20.92 -10.50
N ASP A 89 -6.82 21.19 -11.44
CA ASP A 89 -6.65 20.82 -12.85
C ASP A 89 -5.86 21.89 -13.63
N SER A 90 -6.38 23.13 -13.67
CA SER A 90 -5.79 24.24 -14.43
C SER A 90 -4.79 25.06 -13.61
N VAL A 91 -5.12 25.32 -12.33
CA VAL A 91 -4.24 26.01 -11.39
C VAL A 91 -3.83 25.00 -10.33
N LYS A 92 -2.53 24.70 -10.29
CA LYS A 92 -1.95 23.73 -9.35
C LYS A 92 -1.57 24.44 -8.05
N ILE A 93 -2.30 24.16 -6.98
CA ILE A 93 -2.10 24.76 -5.65
C ILE A 93 -1.34 23.76 -4.77
N PRO A 94 -0.20 24.13 -4.16
CA PRO A 94 0.47 23.28 -3.17
C PRO A 94 -0.41 23.06 -1.94
N ILE A 95 -0.69 21.80 -1.62
CA ILE A 95 -1.51 21.42 -0.45
C ILE A 95 -0.71 20.68 0.62
N GLY A 96 0.55 20.34 0.36
CA GLY A 96 1.39 19.68 1.36
C GLY A 96 2.67 19.09 0.81
N ARG A 97 3.41 18.46 1.72
CA ARG A 97 4.62 17.68 1.45
C ARG A 97 4.43 16.25 1.90
N LEU A 98 5.04 15.31 1.19
CA LEU A 98 5.05 13.89 1.50
C LEU A 98 6.49 13.39 1.44
N VAL A 99 6.87 12.56 2.40
CA VAL A 99 8.12 11.79 2.36
C VAL A 99 7.78 10.32 2.21
N ARG A 100 8.44 9.64 1.28
CA ARG A 100 8.30 8.20 1.06
C ARG A 100 9.63 7.52 1.34
N GLU A 101 9.60 6.42 2.08
CA GLU A 101 10.77 5.62 2.39
C GLU A 101 10.50 4.17 1.97
N LEU A 102 11.47 3.54 1.32
CA LEU A 102 11.40 2.16 0.87
C LEU A 102 12.66 1.41 1.27
N SER A 103 12.54 0.47 2.20
CA SER A 103 13.62 -0.46 2.56
C SER A 103 13.40 -1.79 1.86
N SER A 104 14.30 -2.15 0.94
CA SER A 104 14.16 -3.29 0.02
C SER A 104 15.46 -4.09 -0.07
N PRO A 105 15.43 -5.44 -0.20
CA PRO A 105 14.27 -6.29 -0.51
C PRO A 105 13.39 -6.66 0.71
N VAL A 106 13.88 -6.45 1.93
CA VAL A 106 13.17 -6.74 3.18
C VAL A 106 13.04 -5.45 3.99
N GLY A 107 11.85 -5.19 4.51
CA GLY A 107 11.59 -3.98 5.27
C GLY A 107 10.17 -3.50 5.09
N SER A 108 10.00 -2.22 4.78
CA SER A 108 8.68 -1.60 4.64
C SER A 108 8.69 -0.47 3.62
N TYR A 109 7.49 -0.13 3.17
CA TYR A 109 7.22 1.12 2.47
C TYR A 109 6.44 2.03 3.42
N ILE A 110 6.98 3.22 3.67
CA ILE A 110 6.47 4.18 4.67
C ILE A 110 6.17 5.51 3.97
N GLU A 111 5.07 6.14 4.38
CA GLU A 111 4.69 7.49 3.96
C GLU A 111 4.57 8.40 5.19
N ASN A 112 5.20 9.58 5.15
CA ASN A 112 5.06 10.61 6.16
C ASN A 112 4.33 11.82 5.56
N TRP A 113 3.13 12.07 6.08
CA TRP A 113 2.27 13.17 5.68
C TRP A 113 1.53 13.72 6.92
N ASN A 114 1.41 15.04 7.02
CA ASN A 114 0.74 15.73 8.13
C ASN A 114 1.17 15.23 9.52
N ASN A 115 2.48 15.06 9.74
CA ASN A 115 3.08 14.58 11.00
C ASN A 115 2.64 13.15 11.42
N CYS A 116 2.14 12.34 10.48
CA CYS A 116 1.84 10.94 10.68
C CYS A 116 2.71 10.09 9.75
N ARG A 117 3.59 9.28 10.36
CA ARG A 117 4.46 8.33 9.65
C ARG A 117 3.76 6.97 9.57
N MET A 118 3.13 6.69 8.44
CA MET A 118 2.31 5.51 8.24
C MET A 118 3.06 4.41 7.49
N VAL A 119 3.10 3.21 8.06
CA VAL A 119 3.61 2.01 7.38
C VAL A 119 2.56 1.54 6.39
N LYS A 120 2.81 1.77 5.10
CA LYS A 120 1.87 1.45 4.01
C LYS A 120 1.88 -0.03 3.66
N THR A 121 3.03 -0.70 3.75
CA THR A 121 3.14 -2.16 3.61
C THR A 121 4.46 -2.69 4.14
N LEU A 122 4.54 -4.02 4.28
CA LEU A 122 5.75 -4.76 4.60
C LEU A 122 6.30 -5.47 3.35
N LEU A 123 7.63 -5.58 3.28
CA LEU A 123 8.34 -6.32 2.24
C LEU A 123 9.01 -7.57 2.82
N PRO A 124 8.95 -8.73 2.10
CA PRO A 124 8.27 -8.93 0.83
C PRO A 124 6.74 -8.95 0.96
N ILE A 125 6.03 -8.44 -0.07
CA ILE A 125 4.56 -8.52 -0.15
C ILE A 125 4.10 -9.98 -0.03
N LYS A 126 3.24 -10.25 0.95
CA LYS A 126 2.69 -11.59 1.19
C LYS A 126 1.23 -11.49 1.61
N LYS A 127 0.35 -12.27 0.97
CA LYS A 127 -1.06 -12.39 1.37
C LYS A 127 -1.15 -12.82 2.84
N GLY A 128 -2.01 -12.13 3.59
CA GLY A 128 -2.24 -12.38 5.01
C GLY A 128 -1.27 -11.68 5.95
N ALA A 129 -0.21 -11.04 5.43
CA ALA A 129 0.66 -10.21 6.26
C ALA A 129 -0.15 -9.05 6.87
N SER A 130 0.09 -8.78 8.15
CA SER A 130 -0.65 -7.79 8.92
C SER A 130 0.27 -7.00 9.85
N TRP A 131 -0.04 -5.73 10.05
CA TRP A 131 0.73 -4.82 10.90
C TRP A 131 -0.14 -3.65 11.37
N ASN A 132 0.30 -2.93 12.38
CA ASN A 132 -0.29 -1.63 12.72
C ASN A 132 0.32 -0.56 11.79
N SER A 133 -0.47 -0.02 10.85
CA SER A 133 0.03 1.01 9.91
C SER A 133 0.29 2.35 10.58
N GLN A 134 -0.43 2.67 11.65
CA GLN A 134 -0.37 3.96 12.33
C GLN A 134 0.54 3.94 13.55
N ILE A 135 1.38 2.91 13.74
CA ILE A 135 2.23 2.73 14.93
C ILE A 135 3.08 3.96 15.33
N TYR A 136 3.36 4.86 14.39
CA TYR A 136 4.12 6.10 14.62
C TYR A 136 3.28 7.38 14.58
N CYS A 137 1.95 7.29 14.51
CA CYS A 137 1.05 8.44 14.44
C CYS A 137 0.46 8.77 15.82
N ILE A 138 0.32 10.05 16.14
CA ILE A 138 -0.12 10.52 17.46
C ILE A 138 -1.55 10.04 17.78
N THR A 139 -2.41 9.94 16.77
CA THR A 139 -3.80 9.50 16.88
C THR A 139 -3.97 7.99 16.72
N SER A 140 -2.89 7.21 16.83
CA SER A 140 -2.94 5.77 16.56
C SER A 140 -3.92 5.07 17.51
N ASP A 141 -5.00 4.54 16.96
CA ASP A 141 -5.73 3.47 17.64
C ASP A 141 -4.90 2.19 17.47
N ASN A 142 -4.37 1.66 18.57
CA ASN A 142 -3.54 0.46 18.56
C ASN A 142 -4.28 -0.79 18.04
N ASN A 143 -5.61 -0.70 17.85
CA ASN A 143 -6.45 -1.78 17.35
C ASN A 143 -6.64 -1.77 15.82
N GLU A 144 -6.24 -0.70 15.11
CA GLU A 144 -6.35 -0.67 13.64
C GLU A 144 -5.24 -1.50 12.99
N ILE A 145 -5.60 -2.72 12.54
CA ILE A 145 -4.68 -3.65 11.88
C ILE A 145 -4.84 -3.55 10.37
N SER A 146 -3.74 -3.21 9.69
CA SER A 146 -3.62 -3.31 8.25
C SER A 146 -3.32 -4.74 7.82
N LYS A 147 -3.85 -5.16 6.66
CA LYS A 147 -3.70 -6.53 6.14
C LYS A 147 -3.65 -6.58 4.62
N ILE A 148 -2.69 -7.31 4.06
CA ILE A 148 -2.67 -7.64 2.63
C ILE A 148 -3.68 -8.76 2.37
N VAL A 149 -4.74 -8.48 1.60
CA VAL A 149 -5.82 -9.45 1.31
C VAL A 149 -5.64 -10.17 -0.02
N SER A 150 -4.94 -9.56 -0.98
CA SER A 150 -4.46 -10.20 -2.20
C SER A 150 -3.04 -9.75 -2.50
N ALA A 151 -2.23 -10.64 -3.07
CA ALA A 151 -0.83 -10.38 -3.41
C ALA A 151 -0.48 -11.11 -4.71
N HIS A 152 0.25 -10.43 -5.59
CA HIS A 152 0.74 -10.96 -6.87
C HIS A 152 -0.36 -11.50 -7.79
N THR A 153 -1.54 -10.88 -7.74
CA THR A 153 -2.69 -11.27 -8.57
C THR A 153 -2.90 -10.26 -9.68
N PRO A 154 -3.21 -10.67 -10.92
CA PRO A 154 -3.58 -9.74 -11.96
C PRO A 154 -4.89 -9.02 -11.60
N SER A 155 -5.06 -7.80 -12.08
CA SER A 155 -6.28 -7.02 -11.86
C SER A 155 -6.54 -6.08 -13.03
N THR A 156 -7.80 -5.75 -13.25
CA THR A 156 -8.21 -4.74 -14.23
C THR A 156 -8.86 -3.58 -13.50
N LYS A 157 -8.39 -2.36 -13.78
CA LYS A 157 -8.97 -1.12 -13.26
C LYS A 157 -8.99 -0.09 -14.39
N ASP A 158 -10.14 0.55 -14.62
CA ASP A 158 -10.42 1.43 -15.78
C ASP A 158 -10.00 0.87 -17.12
N SER A 159 -10.42 -0.36 -17.43
CA SER A 159 -10.11 -1.01 -18.71
C SER A 159 -8.62 -1.24 -18.97
N ARG A 160 -7.74 -1.01 -17.98
CA ARG A 160 -6.32 -1.33 -18.03
C ARG A 160 -6.04 -2.59 -17.22
N TYR A 161 -5.30 -3.50 -17.84
CA TYR A 161 -4.80 -4.72 -17.20
C TYR A 161 -3.47 -4.45 -16.49
N TYR A 162 -3.33 -5.02 -15.30
CA TYR A 162 -2.12 -5.00 -14.50
C TYR A 162 -1.75 -6.45 -14.19
N ASP A 163 -0.57 -6.88 -14.65
CA ASP A 163 -0.11 -8.26 -14.54
C ASP A 163 0.03 -8.72 -13.08
N SER A 164 0.41 -7.80 -12.20
CA SER A 164 0.66 -8.10 -10.79
C SER A 164 0.27 -6.95 -9.89
N THR A 165 -0.70 -7.20 -9.02
CA THR A 165 -1.22 -6.25 -8.05
C THR A 165 -1.24 -6.86 -6.65
N PHE A 166 -1.27 -5.99 -5.64
CA PHE A 166 -1.66 -6.38 -4.28
C PHE A 166 -2.71 -5.41 -3.75
N LYS A 167 -3.55 -5.90 -2.85
CA LYS A 167 -4.57 -5.12 -2.15
C LYS A 167 -4.33 -5.16 -0.66
N VAL A 168 -4.36 -4.00 -0.03
CA VAL A 168 -4.25 -3.83 1.43
C VAL A 168 -5.51 -3.17 1.96
N PHE A 169 -6.03 -3.67 3.08
CA PHE A 169 -6.94 -2.92 3.94
C PHE A 169 -6.13 -2.31 5.07
N HIS A 170 -6.24 -1.01 5.28
CA HIS A 170 -5.64 -0.33 6.42
C HIS A 170 -6.55 -0.36 7.66
N SER A 171 -7.84 -0.24 7.42
CA SER A 171 -8.91 -0.42 8.41
C SER A 171 -10.15 -0.99 7.70
N TYR A 172 -10.89 -1.85 8.39
CA TYR A 172 -12.16 -2.38 7.91
C TYR A 172 -13.02 -2.77 9.11
N ASP A 173 -14.08 -2.01 9.34
CA ASP A 173 -15.11 -2.27 10.33
C ASP A 173 -16.48 -2.04 9.69
N SER A 174 -17.37 -3.00 9.84
CA SER A 174 -18.68 -2.96 9.20
C SER A 174 -19.73 -3.67 10.03
N SER A 175 -20.88 -3.03 10.15
CA SER A 175 -22.11 -3.59 10.70
C SER A 175 -23.30 -3.30 9.78
N LEU A 176 -24.51 -3.60 10.24
CA LEU A 176 -25.73 -3.21 9.56
C LEU A 176 -25.94 -1.69 9.50
N ILE A 177 -25.36 -0.91 10.43
CA ILE A 177 -25.61 0.53 10.57
C ILE A 177 -24.35 1.38 10.36
N HIS A 178 -23.17 0.79 10.23
CA HIS A 178 -21.94 1.52 9.95
C HIS A 178 -20.99 0.78 9.02
N LEU A 179 -20.18 1.54 8.27
CA LEU A 179 -19.07 1.03 7.47
C LEU A 179 -17.91 2.03 7.54
N LYS A 180 -16.80 1.60 8.14
CA LYS A 180 -15.51 2.30 8.12
C LYS A 180 -14.51 1.43 7.37
N ALA A 181 -14.05 1.86 6.20
CA ALA A 181 -13.09 1.11 5.40
C ALA A 181 -12.01 2.02 4.84
N ASN A 182 -10.77 1.55 4.83
CA ASN A 182 -9.64 2.20 4.16
C ASN A 182 -8.88 1.13 3.40
N GLN A 183 -8.80 1.24 2.08
CA GLN A 183 -8.17 0.24 1.22
C GLN A 183 -7.34 0.86 0.12
N GLU A 184 -6.33 0.11 -0.32
CA GLU A 184 -5.48 0.49 -1.43
C GLU A 184 -5.18 -0.69 -2.34
N ILE A 185 -4.97 -0.38 -3.61
CA ILE A 185 -4.52 -1.32 -4.62
C ILE A 185 -3.26 -0.74 -5.28
N TRP A 186 -2.23 -1.57 -5.30
CA TRP A 186 -0.91 -1.24 -5.83
C TRP A 186 -0.56 -2.20 -6.96
N ALA A 187 0.10 -1.69 -8.00
CA ALA A 187 0.50 -2.47 -9.17
C ALA A 187 2.01 -2.36 -9.42
N ALA A 188 2.65 -3.49 -9.74
CA ALA A 188 4.07 -3.55 -10.05
C ALA A 188 4.39 -2.69 -11.29
N GLY A 189 5.47 -1.91 -11.23
CA GLY A 189 5.89 -0.95 -12.25
C GLY A 189 5.13 0.38 -12.22
N TYR A 190 3.95 0.42 -11.60
CA TYR A 190 3.11 1.60 -11.56
C TYR A 190 3.19 2.29 -10.20
N GLY A 191 2.93 1.59 -9.09
CA GLY A 191 2.72 2.21 -7.79
C GLY A 191 1.28 2.07 -7.32
N LEU A 192 0.83 3.01 -6.49
CA LEU A 192 -0.57 3.14 -6.10
C LEU A 192 -1.43 3.39 -7.35
N ILE A 193 -2.48 2.59 -7.54
CA ILE A 193 -3.42 2.76 -8.65
C ILE A 193 -4.83 3.13 -8.17
N TYR A 194 -5.18 2.76 -6.94
CA TYR A 194 -6.47 3.08 -6.34
C TYR A 194 -6.35 3.14 -4.81
N SER A 195 -6.97 4.14 -4.20
CA SER A 195 -7.15 4.26 -2.76
C SER A 195 -8.60 4.67 -2.48
N GLU A 196 -9.18 4.11 -1.44
CA GLU A 196 -10.53 4.45 -1.01
C GLU A 196 -10.57 4.53 0.52
N LYS A 197 -11.19 5.59 1.03
CA LYS A 197 -11.57 5.72 2.43
C LYS A 197 -13.06 6.01 2.52
N VAL A 198 -13.76 5.23 3.33
CA VAL A 198 -15.21 5.31 3.53
C VAL A 198 -15.49 5.35 5.02
N ASP A 199 -16.38 6.26 5.40
CA ASP A 199 -16.97 6.32 6.72
C ASP A 199 -18.46 6.61 6.54
N ILE A 200 -19.31 5.62 6.80
CA ILE A 200 -20.76 5.66 6.57
C ILE A 200 -21.48 5.26 7.84
N ILE A 201 -22.54 6.01 8.14
CA ILE A 201 -23.55 5.72 9.14
C ILE A 201 -24.91 5.67 8.44
N SER A 202 -25.68 4.65 8.79
CA SER A 202 -27.01 4.34 8.28
C SER A 202 -27.87 3.86 9.45
N ASN A 203 -28.31 4.78 10.31
CA ASN A 203 -28.96 4.45 11.60
C ASN A 203 -30.45 4.81 11.66
N ASN A 204 -31.06 5.22 10.55
CA ASN A 204 -32.49 5.48 10.46
C ASN A 204 -33.32 4.18 10.60
N PRO A 205 -34.33 4.17 11.49
CA PRO A 205 -35.16 2.99 11.78
C PRO A 205 -36.02 2.53 10.61
N ASN A 206 -36.23 3.39 9.60
CA ASN A 206 -37.03 3.09 8.41
C ASN A 206 -36.18 2.57 7.24
N LEU A 207 -34.88 2.33 7.43
CA LEU A 207 -34.00 1.85 6.37
C LEU A 207 -34.24 0.37 6.06
N ASP A 208 -34.27 0.05 4.78
CA ASP A 208 -34.27 -1.32 4.29
C ASP A 208 -32.87 -1.92 4.39
N PHE A 209 -32.67 -2.83 5.35
CA PHE A 209 -31.40 -3.52 5.57
C PHE A 209 -31.06 -4.57 4.50
N THR A 210 -31.98 -4.88 3.57
CA THR A 210 -31.67 -5.73 2.41
C THR A 210 -30.85 -4.98 1.35
N ILE A 211 -30.87 -3.65 1.40
CA ILE A 211 -30.06 -2.78 0.54
C ILE A 211 -28.63 -2.69 1.13
N PRO A 212 -27.57 -2.85 0.30
CA PRO A 212 -26.19 -2.67 0.75
C PRO A 212 -25.97 -1.30 1.39
N ILE A 213 -25.19 -1.23 2.47
CA ILE A 213 -24.99 0.01 3.24
C ILE A 213 -24.52 1.20 2.38
N ARG A 214 -23.74 0.94 1.34
CA ARG A 214 -23.26 1.95 0.37
C ARG A 214 -24.37 2.59 -0.48
N GLN A 215 -25.56 2.00 -0.50
CA GLN A 215 -26.74 2.51 -1.23
C GLN A 215 -27.78 3.15 -0.31
N ARG A 216 -27.55 3.16 1.01
CA ARG A 216 -28.47 3.70 2.03
C ARG A 216 -27.77 4.60 3.03
N ILE A 217 -26.86 5.44 2.53
CA ILE A 217 -26.02 6.34 3.33
C ILE A 217 -26.91 7.45 3.89
N GLU A 218 -26.91 7.60 5.21
CA GLU A 218 -27.59 8.70 5.89
C GLU A 218 -26.62 9.82 6.21
N ILE A 219 -25.49 9.47 6.84
CA ILE A 219 -24.35 10.37 7.03
C ILE A 219 -23.12 9.64 6.55
N GLY A 220 -22.26 10.29 5.79
CA GLY A 220 -21.00 9.66 5.44
C GLY A 220 -20.06 10.49 4.58
N THR A 221 -18.82 10.03 4.54
CA THR A 221 -17.78 10.52 3.66
C THR A 221 -17.20 9.38 2.84
N ILE A 222 -17.04 9.61 1.55
CA ILE A 222 -16.37 8.70 0.62
C ILE A 222 -15.27 9.48 -0.06
N PHE A 223 -14.03 9.05 0.12
CA PHE A 223 -12.87 9.52 -0.62
C PHE A 223 -12.42 8.39 -1.54
N GLU A 224 -12.36 8.67 -2.84
CA GLU A 224 -11.77 7.80 -3.84
C GLU A 224 -10.62 8.54 -4.52
N MET A 225 -9.48 7.87 -4.66
CA MET A 225 -8.33 8.36 -5.39
C MET A 225 -7.90 7.33 -6.41
N GLN A 226 -7.83 7.73 -7.66
CA GLN A 226 -7.61 6.84 -8.79
C GLN A 226 -6.52 7.38 -9.69
N ARG A 227 -5.53 6.56 -10.01
CA ARG A 227 -4.39 7.03 -10.80
C ARG A 227 -4.80 7.30 -12.25
N LYS A 228 -4.56 8.54 -12.71
CA LYS A 228 -4.60 8.90 -14.13
C LYS A 228 -3.29 8.48 -14.77
N MET A 229 -3.37 7.55 -15.71
CA MET A 229 -2.24 7.17 -16.53
C MET A 229 -2.28 7.97 -17.82
N PHE A 230 -1.37 8.93 -17.96
CA PHE A 230 -1.10 9.50 -19.28
C PHE A 230 -0.36 8.43 -20.10
N GLY A 231 -0.69 8.29 -21.38
CA GLY A 231 0.04 7.40 -22.29
C GLY A 231 1.55 7.68 -22.25
N PRO A 232 2.40 6.77 -22.74
CA PRO A 232 3.84 6.97 -22.70
C PRO A 232 4.15 8.35 -23.30
N GLN A 233 4.70 9.25 -22.48
CA GLN A 233 5.31 10.46 -23.00
C GLN A 233 6.47 9.96 -23.85
N LYS A 234 6.31 10.02 -25.17
CA LYS A 234 7.42 9.77 -26.08
C LYS A 234 8.54 10.69 -25.63
N ALA A 235 9.62 10.11 -25.13
CA ALA A 235 10.86 10.83 -24.91
C ALA A 235 11.16 11.57 -26.22
N LYS A 236 11.18 12.90 -26.17
CA LYS A 236 11.76 13.72 -27.23
C LYS A 236 13.26 13.78 -27.03
#